data_AF-A0A6P3I5C2-F1
#
_entry.id   AF-A0A6P3I5C2-F1
#
_cell.length_a   1.000
_cell.length_b   1.000
_cell.length_c   1.000
_cell.angle_alpha   90.00
_cell.angle_beta   90.00
_cell.angle_gamma   90.00
#
_symmetry.space_group_name_H-M   'P 1'
#
loop_
_entity.id
_entity.type
_entity.pdbx_description
1 polymer ?
#
loop_
_entity_poly.entity_id
_entity_poly.type
_entity_poly.pdbx_seq_one_letter_code
_entity_poly.pdbx_strand_id
1 'polypeptide(L)'
;MVIMVGLPARGKTYISTKLTRYLNWIGTPTKVFNLGQYRREAVSYKNYEFFLPDNMEALLIRKQCALAALKDVHSYLSHEEGRVAVFDATNTTRERRSLILQFAKEHGYKVE
;
A
#
# COMPACT_ATOMS: atom_id res chain seq x y z
N MET A 1 -2.81 1.78 10.70
CA MET A 1 -2.32 1.39 9.38
C MET A 1 -1.29 0.30 9.57
N VAL A 2 -1.40 -0.80 8.81
CA VAL A 2 -0.40 -1.87 8.79
C VAL A 2 0.39 -1.74 7.49
N ILE A 3 1.71 -1.59 7.55
CA ILE A 3 2.54 -1.38 6.35
C ILE A 3 3.34 -2.63 6.03
N MET A 4 3.03 -3.29 4.91
CA MET A 4 3.83 -4.43 4.47
C MET A 4 5.16 -3.97 3.89
N VAL A 5 6.24 -4.64 4.27
CA VAL A 5 7.60 -4.38 3.75
C VAL A 5 8.24 -5.70 3.35
N GLY A 6 8.91 -5.72 2.20
CA GLY A 6 9.72 -6.86 1.78
C GLY A 6 9.80 -7.05 0.27
N LEU A 7 10.79 -7.82 -0.15
CA LEU A 7 11.04 -8.15 -1.56
C LEU A 7 9.84 -8.85 -2.22
N PRO A 8 9.72 -8.82 -3.55
CA PRO A 8 8.72 -9.61 -4.28
C PRO A 8 8.74 -11.10 -3.88
N ALA A 9 7.58 -11.77 -3.99
CA ALA A 9 7.42 -13.19 -3.64
C ALA A 9 7.71 -13.59 -2.18
N ARG A 10 7.75 -12.63 -1.23
CA ARG A 10 7.93 -12.90 0.22
C ARG A 10 6.63 -13.06 1.02
N GLY A 11 5.54 -13.51 0.38
CA GLY A 11 4.29 -13.79 1.09
C GLY A 11 3.50 -12.59 1.62
N LYS A 12 3.92 -11.34 1.33
CA LYS A 12 3.23 -10.13 1.82
C LYS A 12 1.74 -10.12 1.53
N THR A 13 1.34 -10.29 0.27
CA THR A 13 -0.07 -10.32 -0.11
C THR A 13 -0.84 -11.46 0.56
N TYR A 14 -0.22 -12.63 0.74
CA TYR A 14 -0.83 -13.74 1.47
C TYR A 14 -1.13 -13.38 2.92
N ILE A 15 -0.14 -12.78 3.61
CA ILE A 15 -0.29 -12.31 5.00
C ILE A 15 -1.35 -11.21 5.07
N SER A 16 -1.30 -10.21 4.19
CA SER A 16 -2.28 -9.12 4.12
C SER A 16 -3.71 -9.65 3.99
N THR A 17 -3.96 -10.56 3.05
CA THR A 17 -5.29 -11.13 2.82
C THR A 17 -5.77 -11.95 4.02
N LYS A 18 -4.91 -12.78 4.62
CA LYS A 18 -5.28 -13.55 5.82
C LYS A 18 -5.55 -12.66 7.03
N LEU A 19 -4.68 -11.67 7.27
CA LEU A 19 -4.83 -10.71 8.36
C LEU A 19 -6.14 -9.93 8.23
N THR A 20 -6.41 -9.39 7.05
CA THR A 20 -7.65 -8.66 6.78
C THR A 20 -8.89 -9.55 6.95
N ARG A 21 -8.85 -10.80 6.48
CA ARG A 21 -9.98 -11.73 6.68
C ARG A 21 -10.22 -12.00 8.16
N TYR A 22 -9.16 -12.24 8.93
CA TYR A 22 -9.26 -12.49 10.36
C TYR A 22 -9.80 -11.26 11.12
N LEU A 23 -9.26 -10.07 10.86
CA LEU A 23 -9.69 -8.84 11.53
C LEU A 23 -11.16 -8.51 11.23
N ASN A 24 -11.59 -8.68 9.98
CA ASN A 24 -13.01 -8.54 9.64
C ASN A 24 -13.88 -9.59 10.33
N TRP A 25 -13.41 -10.84 10.44
CA TRP A 25 -14.16 -11.91 11.11
C TRP A 25 -14.40 -11.62 12.60
N ILE A 26 -13.45 -11.02 13.30
CA ILE A 26 -13.62 -10.60 14.71
C ILE A 26 -14.34 -9.23 14.86
N GLY A 27 -14.89 -8.68 13.77
CA GLY A 27 -15.68 -7.44 13.80
C GLY A 27 -14.86 -6.15 13.75
N THR A 28 -13.62 -6.19 13.25
CA THR A 28 -12.79 -5.00 12.99
C THR A 28 -12.74 -4.71 11.49
N PRO A 29 -13.49 -3.71 10.98
CA PRO A 29 -13.50 -3.34 9.57
C PRO A 29 -12.08 -3.06 9.06
N THR A 30 -11.62 -3.92 8.15
CA THR A 30 -10.26 -3.89 7.63
C THR A 30 -10.24 -4.02 6.11
N LYS A 31 -9.42 -3.24 5.42
CA LYS A 31 -9.28 -3.28 3.96
C LYS A 31 -7.81 -3.34 3.53
N VAL A 32 -7.53 -4.10 2.48
CA VAL A 32 -6.20 -4.17 1.84
C VAL A 32 -6.13 -3.18 0.68
N PHE A 33 -5.07 -2.40 0.65
CA PHE A 33 -4.71 -1.49 -0.43
C PHE A 33 -3.46 -2.04 -1.13
N ASN A 34 -3.65 -2.77 -2.22
CA ASN A 34 -2.57 -3.43 -2.95
C ASN A 34 -2.04 -2.55 -4.09
N LEU A 35 -0.82 -2.00 -3.94
CA LEU A 35 -0.24 -1.10 -4.94
C LEU A 35 -0.01 -1.76 -6.31
N GLY A 36 0.09 -3.10 -6.36
CA GLY A 36 0.16 -3.84 -7.61
C GLY A 36 -1.13 -3.73 -8.42
N GLN A 37 -2.29 -3.59 -7.78
CA GLN A 37 -3.56 -3.35 -8.44
C GLN A 37 -3.64 -1.93 -9.00
N TYR A 38 -3.36 -0.91 -8.18
CA TYR A 38 -3.26 0.50 -8.63
C TYR A 38 -2.33 0.66 -9.84
N ARG A 39 -1.20 -0.05 -9.83
CA ARG A 39 -0.27 -0.07 -10.96
C ARG A 39 -0.89 -0.72 -12.21
N ARG A 40 -1.55 -1.87 -12.08
CA ARG A 40 -2.16 -2.57 -13.22
C ARG A 40 -3.32 -1.78 -13.84
N GLU A 41 -4.01 -0.98 -13.04
CA GLU A 41 -5.05 -0.07 -13.51
C GLU A 41 -4.45 1.16 -14.20
N ALA A 42 -3.32 1.68 -13.70
CA ALA A 42 -2.63 2.82 -14.30
C ALA A 42 -1.87 2.47 -15.58
N VAL A 43 -1.31 1.27 -15.69
CA VAL A 43 -0.49 0.83 -16.84
C VAL A 43 -0.66 -0.65 -17.17
N SER A 44 -0.73 -0.95 -18.47
CA SER A 44 -0.82 -2.33 -19.01
C SER A 44 0.55 -3.05 -19.09
N TYR A 45 1.65 -2.39 -18.69
CA TYR A 45 3.01 -2.92 -18.84
C TYR A 45 3.28 -4.18 -17.99
N LYS A 46 3.84 -5.21 -18.63
CA LYS A 46 4.17 -6.52 -18.02
C LYS A 46 5.67 -6.83 -17.94
N ASN A 47 6.55 -5.99 -18.47
CA ASN A 47 7.99 -6.28 -18.53
C ASN A 47 8.75 -5.88 -17.24
N TYR A 48 9.88 -6.55 -16.98
CA TYR A 48 10.73 -6.27 -15.81
C TYR A 48 11.40 -4.90 -15.85
N GLU A 49 11.58 -4.34 -17.05
CA GLU A 49 12.15 -2.99 -17.31
C GLU A 49 11.41 -1.88 -16.55
N PHE A 50 10.11 -2.07 -16.29
CA PHE A 50 9.31 -1.16 -15.48
C PHE A 50 9.82 -1.04 -14.03
N PHE A 51 10.47 -2.07 -13.51
CA PHE A 51 10.95 -2.08 -12.12
C PHE A 51 12.40 -1.63 -11.98
N LEU A 52 13.09 -1.39 -13.10
CA LEU A 52 14.47 -0.91 -13.08
C LEU A 52 14.57 0.46 -12.38
N PRO A 53 15.68 0.72 -11.68
CA PRO A 53 15.87 1.95 -10.90
C PRO A 53 16.20 3.17 -11.76
N ASP A 54 16.72 2.98 -12.97
CA ASP A 54 17.04 4.01 -13.95
C ASP A 54 15.82 4.45 -14.78
N ASN A 55 14.74 3.67 -14.76
CA ASN A 55 13.48 4.01 -15.41
C ASN A 55 12.71 5.09 -14.61
N MET A 56 13.05 6.35 -14.88
CA MET A 56 12.47 7.52 -14.21
C MET A 56 10.96 7.66 -14.43
N GLU A 57 10.45 7.31 -15.61
CA GLU A 57 9.02 7.32 -15.90
C GLU A 57 8.28 6.29 -15.04
N ALA A 58 8.78 5.06 -14.97
CA ALA A 58 8.18 4.03 -14.14
C ALA A 58 8.32 4.31 -12.63
N LEU A 59 9.39 4.99 -12.21
CA LEU A 59 9.49 5.50 -10.83
C LEU A 59 8.39 6.52 -10.53
N LEU A 60 8.13 7.45 -11.44
CA LEU A 60 7.08 8.46 -11.30
C LEU A 60 5.69 7.81 -11.21
N ILE A 61 5.38 6.87 -12.11
CA ILE A 61 4.12 6.11 -12.10
C ILE A 61 3.97 5.33 -10.78
N ARG A 62 5.01 4.61 -10.35
CA ARG A 62 5.01 3.88 -9.06
C ARG A 62 4.84 4.81 -7.85
N LYS A 63 5.27 6.06 -7.94
CA LYS A 63 5.05 7.08 -6.90
C LYS A 63 3.61 7.56 -6.91
N GLN A 64 3.05 7.86 -8.09
CA GLN A 64 1.65 8.26 -8.24
C GLN A 64 0.68 7.17 -7.76
N CYS A 65 0.91 5.90 -8.11
CA CYS A 65 0.09 4.79 -7.59
C CYS A 65 0.12 4.71 -6.06
N ALA A 66 1.27 4.97 -5.44
CA ALA A 66 1.38 4.98 -3.98
C ALA A 66 0.59 6.13 -3.36
N LEU A 67 0.65 7.32 -3.94
CA LEU A 67 -0.12 8.48 -3.48
C LEU A 67 -1.63 8.28 -3.65
N ALA A 68 -2.06 7.71 -4.77
CA ALA A 68 -3.46 7.35 -5.00
C ALA A 68 -3.95 6.36 -3.94
N ALA A 69 -3.18 5.30 -3.66
CA ALA A 69 -3.52 4.34 -2.63
C ALA A 69 -3.56 4.97 -1.23
N LEU A 70 -2.67 5.92 -0.90
CA LEU A 70 -2.72 6.63 0.39
C LEU A 70 -3.96 7.52 0.49
N LYS A 71 -4.37 8.18 -0.60
CA LYS A 71 -5.62 8.95 -0.62
C LYS A 71 -6.83 8.07 -0.33
N ASP A 72 -6.88 6.87 -0.90
CA ASP A 72 -7.96 5.92 -0.66
C ASP A 72 -7.91 5.35 0.76
N VAL A 73 -6.71 5.17 1.34
CA VAL A 73 -6.55 4.85 2.76
C VAL A 73 -7.15 5.93 3.64
N HIS A 74 -6.89 7.20 3.34
CA HIS A 74 -7.48 8.31 4.10
C HIS A 74 -9.01 8.31 4.00
N SER A 75 -9.55 8.16 2.78
CA SER A 75 -11.01 8.04 2.58
C SER A 75 -11.59 6.92 3.44
N TYR A 76 -10.99 5.73 3.41
CA TYR A 76 -11.45 4.58 4.14
C TYR A 76 -11.40 4.73 5.67
N LEU A 77 -10.34 5.36 6.20
CA LEU A 77 -10.17 5.52 7.65
C LEU A 77 -10.90 6.73 8.23
N SER A 78 -11.21 7.74 7.42
CA SER A 78 -11.79 9.00 7.91
C SER A 78 -13.25 9.22 7.50
N HIS A 79 -13.70 8.68 6.38
CA HIS A 79 -15.03 8.93 5.84
C HIS A 79 -15.89 7.66 5.80
N GLU A 80 -15.27 6.49 5.85
CA GLU A 80 -15.94 5.19 5.94
C GLU A 80 -15.78 4.61 7.35
N GLU A 81 -16.48 3.52 7.68
CA GLU A 81 -16.37 2.83 8.98
C GLU A 81 -15.07 2.01 9.15
N GLY A 82 -14.03 2.32 8.36
CA GLY A 82 -12.77 1.60 8.33
C GLY A 82 -11.94 1.81 9.59
N ARG A 83 -11.51 0.72 10.24
CA ARG A 83 -10.65 0.78 11.43
C ARG A 83 -9.19 0.47 11.13
N VAL A 84 -8.93 -0.44 10.19
CA VAL A 84 -7.57 -0.86 9.84
C VAL A 84 -7.38 -0.84 8.32
N ALA A 85 -6.34 -0.14 7.87
CA ALA A 85 -5.90 -0.19 6.49
C ALA A 85 -4.58 -0.96 6.39
N VAL A 86 -4.55 -1.99 5.55
CA VAL A 86 -3.34 -2.78 5.24
C VAL A 86 -2.76 -2.28 3.92
N PHE A 87 -1.60 -1.65 3.97
CA PHE A 87 -0.92 -1.08 2.81
C PHE A 87 0.08 -2.10 2.23
N ASP A 88 -0.36 -2.86 1.22
CA ASP A 88 0.39 -3.97 0.63
C ASP A 88 1.23 -3.51 -0.58
N ALA A 89 2.53 -3.36 -0.33
CA ALA A 89 3.53 -3.07 -1.35
C ALA A 89 4.91 -3.60 -0.93
N THR A 90 5.92 -3.41 -1.77
CA THR A 90 7.30 -3.77 -1.41
C THR A 90 7.87 -2.86 -0.32
N ASN A 91 7.62 -1.55 -0.42
CA ASN A 91 8.07 -0.52 0.55
C ASN A 91 9.55 -0.68 0.98
N THR A 92 10.40 -1.11 0.05
CA THR A 92 11.79 -1.54 0.34
C THR A 92 12.73 -0.35 0.61
N THR A 93 12.47 0.82 0.02
CA THR A 93 13.31 2.01 0.23
C THR A 93 12.93 2.76 1.50
N ARG A 94 13.93 3.40 2.14
CA ARG A 94 13.71 4.25 3.32
C ARG A 94 12.83 5.45 2.97
N GLU A 95 13.10 6.10 1.83
CA GLU A 95 12.33 7.23 1.33
C GLU A 95 10.82 6.91 1.22
N ARG A 96 10.47 5.74 0.66
CA ARG A 96 9.07 5.30 0.56
C ARG A 96 8.43 5.16 1.94
N ARG A 97 9.13 4.58 2.91
CA ARG A 97 8.61 4.42 4.28
C ARG A 97 8.48 5.75 5.00
N SER A 98 9.45 6.66 4.84
CA SER A 98 9.36 8.02 5.38
C SER A 98 8.13 8.77 4.87
N LEU A 99 7.82 8.67 3.57
CA LEU A 99 6.62 9.26 2.99
C LEU A 99 5.34 8.72 3.63
N ILE A 100 5.23 7.40 3.80
CA ILE A 100 4.03 6.78 4.40
C ILE A 100 3.91 7.14 5.88
N LEU A 101 5.02 7.16 6.62
CA LEU A 101 5.05 7.54 8.03
C LEU A 101 4.66 9.01 8.23
N GLN A 102 5.15 9.91 7.36
CA GLN A 102 4.75 11.31 7.39
C GLN A 102 3.25 11.46 7.13
N PHE A 103 2.74 10.81 6.09
CA PHE A 103 1.30 10.79 5.79
C PHE A 103 0.48 10.29 6.98
N ALA A 104 0.89 9.20 7.62
CA ALA A 104 0.19 8.66 8.79
C ALA A 104 0.22 9.64 9.97
N LYS A 105 1.37 10.28 10.22
CA LYS A 105 1.52 11.29 11.28
C LYS A 105 0.63 12.50 11.05
N GLU A 106 0.57 13.02 9.83
CA GLU A 106 -0.27 14.18 9.45
C GLU A 106 -1.76 13.92 9.70
N HIS A 107 -2.22 12.68 9.52
CA HIS A 107 -3.62 12.30 9.69
C HIS A 107 -3.91 11.62 11.04
N GLY A 108 -2.94 11.56 11.95
CA GLY A 108 -3.11 10.96 13.30
C GLY A 108 -3.28 9.43 13.30
N TYR A 109 -2.85 8.73 12.25
CA TYR A 109 -2.95 7.28 12.16
C TYR A 109 -1.81 6.59 12.89
N LYS A 110 -2.13 5.58 13.72
CA LYS A 110 -1.13 4.65 14.26
C LYS A 110 -0.57 3.78 13.14
N VAL A 111 0.73 3.49 13.18
CA VAL A 111 1.43 2.66 12.20
C VAL A 111 2.03 1.44 12.89
N GLU A 112 1.75 0.27 12.34
CA GLU A 112 2.30 -1.05 12.73
C GLU A 112 2.98 -1.72 11.53
#